data_AF-A0A1S2MCR3-F1
#
_entry.id   AF-A0A1S2MCR3-F1
#
_cell.length_a   1.000
_cell.length_b   1.000
_cell.length_c   1.000
_cell.angle_alpha   90.00
_cell.angle_beta   90.00
_cell.angle_gamma   90.00
#
_symmetry.space_group_name_H-M   'P 1'
#
loop_
_entity.id
_entity.type
_entity.pdbx_description
1 polymer ?
#
loop_
_entity_poly.entity_id
_entity_poly.type
_entity_poly.pdbx_seq_one_letter_code
_entity_poly.pdbx_strand_id
1 'polypeptide(L)'
;MLKRDKLISVRKENDWLQKDVVNQLETKFDIKISESYYGMIEQGVRTPNLKIALAISELFLVDPQDIFLECNTTKSCVIKSTSA
;
A
#
# COMPACT_ATOMS: atom_id res chain seq x y z
N MET A 1 -0.18 -13.99 -4.20
CA MET A 1 -0.85 -12.72 -3.81
C MET A 1 -0.54 -11.70 -4.89
N LEU A 2 -1.46 -10.79 -5.17
CA LEU A 2 -1.29 -9.81 -6.26
C LEU A 2 -0.36 -8.69 -5.79
N LYS A 3 0.53 -8.23 -6.68
CA LYS A 3 1.44 -7.12 -6.40
C LYS A 3 0.64 -5.82 -6.43
N ARG A 4 1.03 -4.87 -5.59
CA ARG A 4 0.42 -3.53 -5.58
C ARG A 4 1.05 -2.69 -6.68
N ASP A 5 0.66 -2.96 -7.92
CA ASP A 5 1.25 -2.34 -9.10
C ASP A 5 1.12 -0.81 -9.05
N LYS A 6 0.03 -0.27 -8.52
CA LYS A 6 -0.13 1.19 -8.31
C LYS A 6 0.97 1.77 -7.43
N LEU A 7 1.29 1.12 -6.30
CA LEU A 7 2.36 1.55 -5.38
C LEU A 7 3.74 1.49 -6.03
N ILE A 8 4.01 0.41 -6.78
CA ILE A 8 5.27 0.23 -7.50
C ILE A 8 5.44 1.31 -8.56
N SER A 9 4.39 1.60 -9.32
CA SER A 9 4.41 2.60 -10.38
C SER A 9 4.67 3.99 -9.83
N VAL A 10 3.93 4.44 -8.81
CA VAL A 10 4.14 5.79 -8.27
C VAL A 10 5.51 5.97 -7.62
N ARG A 11 6.07 4.93 -6.98
CA ARG A 11 7.45 4.99 -6.50
C ARG A 11 8.44 5.18 -7.65
N LYS A 12 8.28 4.43 -8.74
CA LYS A 12 9.15 4.53 -9.91
C LYS A 12 9.00 5.84 -10.67
N GLU A 13 7.80 6.41 -10.72
CA GLU A 13 7.54 7.74 -11.28
C GLU A 13 8.28 8.84 -10.53
N ASN A 14 8.54 8.64 -9.23
CA ASN A 14 9.37 9.51 -8.40
C ASN A 14 10.88 9.20 -8.47
N ASP A 15 11.30 8.21 -9.27
CA ASP A 15 12.67 7.69 -9.33
C ASP A 15 13.24 7.27 -7.97
N TRP A 16 12.39 6.75 -7.08
CA TRP A 16 12.77 6.35 -5.74
C TRP A 16 13.07 4.86 -5.61
N LEU A 17 14.14 4.54 -4.88
CA LEU A 17 14.38 3.19 -4.37
C LEU A 17 13.44 2.89 -3.19
N GLN A 18 13.31 1.61 -2.83
CA GLN A 18 12.52 1.22 -1.66
C GLN A 18 13.07 1.86 -0.37
N LYS A 19 14.40 1.92 -0.24
CA LYS A 19 15.10 2.65 0.83
C LYS A 19 14.68 4.12 0.90
N ASP A 20 14.50 4.79 -0.23
CA ASP A 20 14.12 6.21 -0.23
C ASP A 20 12.71 6.40 0.34
N VAL A 21 11.77 5.51 0.00
CA VAL A 21 10.43 5.54 0.59
C VAL A 21 10.48 5.34 2.11
N VAL A 22 11.29 4.39 2.58
CA VAL A 22 11.48 4.17 4.02
C VAL A 22 12.05 5.41 4.70
N ASN A 23 13.06 6.05 4.11
CA ASN A 23 13.64 7.28 4.63
C ASN A 23 12.60 8.42 4.69
N GLN A 24 11.75 8.55 3.65
CA GLN A 24 10.66 9.54 3.63
C GLN A 24 9.61 9.25 4.71
N LEU A 25 9.26 7.98 4.93
CA LEU A 25 8.34 7.58 6.00
C LEU A 25 8.90 7.89 7.39
N GLU A 26 10.19 7.67 7.62
CA GLU A 26 10.83 8.00 8.90
C GLU A 26 10.89 9.53 9.10
N THR A 27 11.33 10.28 8.09
CA THR A 27 11.55 11.73 8.20
C THR A 27 10.27 12.57 8.23
N LYS A 28 9.22 12.18 7.51
CA LYS A 28 7.97 12.98 7.40
C LYS A 28 6.88 12.54 8.35
N PHE A 29 6.84 11.25 8.71
CA PHE A 29 5.70 10.66 9.42
C PHE A 29 6.08 9.99 10.75
N ASP A 30 7.38 10.00 11.12
CA ASP A 30 7.91 9.27 12.28
C ASP A 30 7.50 7.78 12.24
N ILE A 31 7.63 7.19 11.05
CA ILE A 31 7.33 5.78 10.79
C ILE A 31 8.62 5.06 10.41
N LYS A 32 9.13 4.28 11.37
CA LYS A 32 10.32 3.46 11.17
C LYS A 32 9.93 2.04 10.76
N ILE A 33 10.19 1.70 9.49
CA ILE A 33 10.02 0.35 8.94
C ILE A 33 11.30 -0.09 8.23
N SER A 34 11.46 -1.38 7.95
CA SER A 34 12.58 -1.86 7.16
C SER A 34 12.28 -1.79 5.65
N GLU A 35 13.33 -1.69 4.85
CA GLU A 35 13.23 -1.77 3.37
C GLU A 35 12.57 -3.09 2.93
N SER A 36 12.96 -4.21 3.55
CA SER A 36 12.33 -5.52 3.30
C SER A 36 10.83 -5.52 3.62
N TYR A 37 10.41 -4.88 4.71
CA TYR A 37 9.00 -4.76 5.05
C TYR A 37 8.23 -3.95 4.01
N TYR A 38 8.77 -2.81 3.58
CA TYR A 38 8.19 -2.03 2.50
C TYR A 38 8.12 -2.82 1.18
N GLY A 39 9.18 -3.55 0.82
CA GLY A 39 9.17 -4.45 -0.33
C GLY A 39 8.09 -5.53 -0.25
N MET A 40 7.84 -6.09 0.94
CA MET A 40 6.71 -7.00 1.16
C MET A 40 5.35 -6.33 1.02
N ILE A 41 5.21 -5.03 1.29
CA ILE A 41 3.98 -4.28 0.99
C ILE A 41 3.80 -4.17 -0.53
N GLU A 42 4.84 -3.81 -1.28
CA GLU A 42 4.78 -3.72 -2.75
C GLU A 42 4.43 -5.05 -3.40
N GLN A 43 5.04 -6.15 -2.94
CA GLN A 43 4.74 -7.49 -3.47
C GLN A 43 3.37 -8.02 -3.05
N GLY A 44 2.62 -7.28 -2.22
CA GLY A 44 1.41 -7.78 -1.63
C GLY A 44 1.68 -9.04 -0.82
N VAL A 45 2.69 -9.08 0.04
CA VAL A 45 2.90 -10.18 1.01
C VAL A 45 2.51 -9.75 2.41
N ARG A 46 2.53 -8.44 2.65
CA ARG A 46 2.09 -7.81 3.88
C ARG A 46 1.03 -6.76 3.58
N THR A 47 0.04 -6.69 4.46
CA THR A 47 -0.88 -5.57 4.52
C THR A 47 -0.43 -4.70 5.70
N PRO A 48 -0.04 -3.44 5.45
CA PRO A 48 0.37 -2.54 6.53
C PRO A 48 -0.80 -2.22 7.46
N ASN A 49 -0.50 -1.76 8.67
CA ASN A 49 -1.53 -1.16 9.52
C ASN A 49 -2.02 0.16 8.92
N LEU A 50 -3.14 0.68 9.45
CA LEU A 50 -3.78 1.88 8.92
C LEU A 50 -2.84 3.10 8.92
N LYS A 51 -2.03 3.28 9.98
CA LYS A 51 -1.09 4.41 10.07
C LYS A 51 -0.09 4.41 8.91
N ILE A 52 0.51 3.25 8.60
CA ILE A 52 1.48 3.10 7.52
C ILE A 52 0.78 3.23 6.16
N ALA A 53 -0.41 2.66 6.00
CA ALA A 53 -1.17 2.76 4.74
C ALA A 53 -1.49 4.22 4.40
N LEU A 54 -1.97 4.99 5.37
CA LEU A 54 -2.29 6.41 5.19
C LEU A 54 -1.03 7.24 4.90
N ALA A 55 0.07 7.01 5.64
CA ALA A 55 1.32 7.73 5.41
C ALA A 55 1.91 7.46 4.02
N ILE A 56 1.85 6.22 3.52
CA ILE A 56 2.25 5.89 2.13
C ILE A 56 1.38 6.64 1.12
N SER A 57 0.07 6.69 1.37
CA SER A 57 -0.90 7.33 0.49
C SER A 57 -0.67 8.84 0.43
N GLU A 58 -0.45 9.47 1.59
CA GLU A 58 -0.11 10.88 1.71
C GLU A 58 1.25 11.20 1.08
N LEU A 59 2.25 10.33 1.27
CA LEU A 59 3.58 10.50 0.68
C LEU A 59 3.53 10.57 -0.86
N PHE A 60 2.67 9.78 -1.49
CA PHE A 60 2.54 9.72 -2.95
C PHE A 60 1.36 10.53 -3.51
N LEU A 61 0.57 11.18 -2.66
CA LEU A 61 -0.66 11.91 -3.05
C LEU A 61 -1.64 11.02 -3.85
N VAL A 62 -1.85 9.79 -3.37
CA VAL A 62 -2.75 8.79 -3.98
C VAL A 62 -3.80 8.37 -2.95
N ASP A 63 -5.00 8.01 -3.39
CA ASP A 63 -6.02 7.47 -2.49
C ASP A 63 -5.56 6.08 -1.95
N PRO A 64 -5.62 5.83 -0.63
CA PRO A 64 -5.30 4.51 -0.08
C PRO A 64 -6.09 3.37 -0.72
N GLN A 65 -7.31 3.61 -1.19
CA GLN A 65 -8.13 2.61 -1.86
C GLN A 65 -7.50 2.14 -3.18
N ASP A 66 -6.89 3.06 -3.94
CA ASP A 66 -6.23 2.73 -5.21
C ASP A 66 -4.97 1.87 -5.02
N ILE A 67 -4.38 1.90 -3.82
CA ILE A 67 -3.18 1.14 -3.48
C ILE A 67 -3.52 -0.18 -2.78
N PHE A 68 -4.45 -0.15 -1.84
CA PHE A 68 -4.67 -1.24 -0.89
C PHE A 68 -5.97 -2.01 -1.12
N LEU A 69 -6.89 -1.47 -1.93
CA LEU A 69 -8.23 -2.02 -2.15
C LEU A 69 -8.36 -2.57 -3.57
N GLU A 70 -7.75 -3.72 -3.82
CA GLU A 70 -8.08 -4.49 -5.02
C GLU A 70 -9.42 -5.19 -4.81
N CYS A 71 -10.27 -5.19 -5.85
CA CYS A 71 -11.65 -5.71 -5.85
C CYS A 71 -11.82 -7.18 -5.39
N ASN A 72 -10.75 -7.90 -5.07
CA ASN A 72 -10.74 -9.29 -4.61
C ASN A 72 -10.24 -9.47 -3.16
N THR A 73 -9.99 -8.39 -2.41
CA THR A 73 -9.38 -8.45 -1.06
C THR A 73 -10.37 -8.64 0.07
N THR A 74 -11.67 -8.48 -0.18
CA THR A 74 -12.64 -9.25 0.59
C THR A 74 -12.79 -10.57 -0.14
N LYS A 75 -12.43 -11.70 0.51
CA LYS A 75 -13.29 -12.87 0.34
C LYS A 75 -14.66 -12.35 0.70
N SER A 76 -15.46 -12.00 -0.30
CA SER A 76 -16.84 -11.62 -0.10
C SER A 76 -17.41 -12.69 0.84
N CYS A 77 -17.81 -12.31 2.04
CA CYS A 77 -19.02 -12.89 2.57
C CYS A 77 -20.02 -12.58 1.47
N VAL A 78 -20.26 -13.56 0.59
CA VAL A 78 -21.09 -13.42 -0.59
C VAL A 78 -22.32 -12.69 -0.12
N ILE A 79 -22.47 -11.42 -0.48
CA ILE A 79 -23.73 -10.73 -0.28
C ILE A 79 -24.62 -11.47 -1.25
N LYS A 80 -25.36 -12.46 -0.73
CA LYS A 80 -26.47 -13.04 -1.46
C LYS A 80 -27.40 -11.86 -1.66
N SER A 81 -27.35 -11.27 -2.84
CA SER A 81 -28.45 -10.47 -3.36
C SER A 81 -29.65 -11.41 -3.41
N THR A 82 -30.38 -11.49 -2.30
CA THR A 82 -31.76 -11.95 -2.31
C THR A 82 -32.52 -10.91 -3.10
N SER A 83 -32.64 -11.16 -4.40
CA SER A 83 -33.73 -10.59 -5.19
C SER A 83 -35.02 -10.96 -4.49
N ALA A 84 -35.75 -9.95 -4.03
CA ALA A 84 -37.14 -10.06 -3.62
C ALA A 84 -38.03 -10.09 -4.85
#